data_AF-A0A9D5IG08-F1
#
_entry.id   AF-A0A9D5IG08-F1
#
_cell.length_a   1.000
_cell.length_b   1.000
_cell.length_c   1.000
_cell.angle_alpha   90.00
_cell.angle_beta   90.00
_cell.angle_gamma   90.00
#
_symmetry.space_group_name_H-M   'P 1'
#
loop_
_entity.id
_entity.type
_entity.pdbx_description
1 polymer ?
#
loop_
_entity_poly.entity_id
_entity_poly.type
_entity_poly.pdbx_seq_one_letter_code
_entity_poly.pdbx_strand_id
1 'polypeptide(L)' 'MGQVFVRLTITNAIDAGMARRGMLQPDEVRSAVADSALVDTGATHLSLPADIIRALGLELDREL' A
#
# COMPACT_ATOMS: atom_id res chain seq x y z
N MET A 1 -19.06 14.15 14.05
CA MET A 1 -18.43 14.26 12.72
C MET A 1 -18.45 12.88 12.08
N GLY A 2 -18.64 12.78 10.76
CA GLY A 2 -18.84 11.51 10.05
C GLY A 2 -17.54 10.79 9.68
N GLN A 3 -17.65 9.50 9.38
CA GLN A 3 -16.55 8.71 8.81
C GLN A 3 -16.39 9.06 7.33
N VAL A 4 -15.15 9.27 6.88
CA VAL A 4 -14.81 9.51 5.48
C VAL A 4 -14.18 8.24 4.92
N PHE A 5 -14.77 7.73 3.84
CA PHE A 5 -14.25 6.58 3.11
C PHE A 5 -13.80 7.02 1.72
N VAL A 6 -12.65 6.51 1.28
CA VAL A 6 -12.08 6.83 -0.03
C VAL A 6 -11.65 5.57 -0.76
N ARG A 7 -11.70 5.64 -2.09
CA ARG A 7 -11.03 4.67 -2.96
C ARG A 7 -9.61 5.16 -3.24
N LEU A 8 -8.62 4.31 -3.03
CA LEU A 8 -7.21 4.67 -3.27
C LEU A 8 -6.43 3.52 -3.90
N THR A 9 -5.39 3.88 -4.66
CA THR A 9 -4.39 2.92 -5.15
C THR A 9 -3.18 2.98 -4.23
N ILE A 10 -2.78 1.82 -3.72
CA ILE A 10 -1.58 1.62 -2.91
C ILE A 10 -0.52 1.03 -3.84
N THR A 11 0.68 1.58 -3.79
CA THR A 11 1.82 1.10 -4.57
C THR A 11 2.94 0.65 -3.65
N ASN A 12 3.59 -0.46 -3.98
CA ASN A 12 4.77 -0.91 -3.26
C ASN A 12 5.89 0.14 -3.40
N ALA A 13 6.31 0.72 -2.28
CA ALA A 13 7.28 1.81 -2.25
C ALA A 13 8.70 1.35 -2.65
N ILE A 14 9.07 0.10 -2.35
CA ILE A 14 10.35 -0.49 -2.73
C ILE A 14 10.39 -0.67 -4.24
N ASP A 15 9.35 -1.29 -4.82
CA ASP A 15 9.22 -1.48 -6.27
C ASP A 15 9.30 -0.14 -7.03
N ALA A 16 8.52 0.86 -6.59
CA ALA A 16 8.55 2.19 -7.18
C ALA A 16 9.94 2.84 -7.07
N GLY A 17 10.66 2.60 -5.96
CA GLY A 17 12.04 3.02 -5.78
C GLY A 17 13.03 2.33 -6.71
N MET A 18 12.87 1.03 -6.94
CA MET A 18 13.67 0.23 -7.88
C MET A 18 13.42 0.66 -9.32
N ALA A 19 12.16 0.88 -9.70
CA ALA A 19 11.80 1.34 -11.04
C ALA A 19 12.38 2.72 -11.36
N ARG A 20 12.31 3.67 -10.41
CA ARG A 20 12.98 4.97 -10.56
C ARG A 20 14.50 4.89 -10.75
N ARG A 21 15.13 3.80 -10.29
CA ARG A 21 16.57 3.55 -10.43
C ARG A 21 16.91 2.67 -11.65
N GLY A 22 15.93 2.27 -12.44
CA GLY A 22 16.11 1.38 -13.60
C GLY A 22 16.42 -0.07 -13.23
N MET A 23 16.14 -0.49 -11.99
CA MET A 23 16.36 -1.86 -11.50
C MET A 23 15.12 -2.76 -11.62
N LEU A 24 13.96 -2.16 -11.93
CA LEU A 24 12.68 -2.83 -12.12
C LEU A 24 11.95 -2.13 -13.28
N GLN A 25 11.25 -2.86 -14.14
CA GLN A 25 10.46 -2.20 -15.18
C GLN A 25 9.23 -1.51 -14.57
N PRO A 26 8.76 -0.37 -15.11
CA PRO A 26 7.62 0.34 -14.54
C PRO A 26 6.32 -0.48 -14.47
N ASP A 27 6.12 -1.43 -15.38
CA ASP A 27 4.98 -2.34 -15.43
C ASP A 27 5.07 -3.49 -14.40
N GLU A 28 6.24 -3.72 -13.82
CA GLU A 28 6.45 -4.70 -12.75
C GLU A 28 6.19 -4.10 -11.35
N VAL A 29 5.89 -2.79 -11.25
CA VAL A 29 5.61 -2.13 -9.98
C VAL A 29 4.25 -2.58 -9.42
N ARG A 30 4.28 -3.37 -8.34
CA ARG A 30 3.07 -3.90 -7.73
C ARG A 30 2.21 -2.80 -7.12
N SER A 31 0.93 -2.82 -7.43
CA SER A 31 -0.09 -1.91 -6.88
C SER A 31 -1.40 -2.65 -6.62
N ALA A 32 -2.17 -2.18 -5.64
CA ALA A 32 -3.46 -2.73 -5.27
C ALA A 32 -4.46 -1.60 -5.00
N VAL A 33 -5.74 -1.83 -5.32
CA VAL A 33 -6.80 -0.86 -5.04
C VAL A 33 -7.49 -1.23 -3.73
N ALA A 34 -7.61 -0.24 -2.84
CA ALA A 34 -8.50 -0.32 -1.70
C ALA A 34 -9.78 0.47 -2.04
N ASP A 35 -10.89 -0.25 -2.24
CA ASP A 35 -12.14 0.36 -2.71
C ASP A 35 -12.85 1.20 -1.63
N SER A 36 -12.64 0.87 -0.35
CA SER A 36 -13.22 1.59 0.77
C SER A 36 -12.25 1.62 1.95
N ALA A 37 -11.35 2.60 1.95
CA ALA A 37 -10.43 2.86 3.04
C ALA A 37 -10.97 3.97 3.95
N LEU A 38 -10.99 3.72 5.26
CA LEU A 38 -11.34 4.74 6.25
C LEU A 38 -10.20 5.76 6.38
N VAL A 39 -10.53 7.04 6.31
CA VAL A 39 -9.61 8.11 6.68
C VAL A 39 -9.60 8.27 8.20
N ASP A 40 -8.57 7.73 8.84
CA ASP A 40 -8.36 7.80 10.29
C ASP A 40 -7.08 8.59 10.61
N THR A 41 -7.25 9.85 11.04
CA THR A 41 -6.11 10.71 11.42
C THR A 41 -5.48 10.32 12.76
N GLY A 42 -6.11 9.42 13.53
CA GLY A 42 -5.57 8.89 14.78
C GLY A 42 -4.67 7.66 14.59
N ALA A 43 -4.71 7.03 13.41
CA ALA A 43 -3.87 5.88 13.10
C ALA A 43 -2.40 6.30 12.91
N THR A 44 -1.50 5.66 13.65
CA THR A 44 -0.04 5.87 13.51
C THR A 44 0.60 4.94 12.49
N HIS A 45 -0.11 3.89 12.09
CA HIS A 45 0.32 2.88 11.12
C HIS A 45 -0.82 2.54 10.16
N LEU A 46 -0.45 2.21 8.92
CA LEU A 46 -1.38 1.71 7.92
C LEU A 46 -1.72 0.24 8.21
N SER A 47 -2.99 -0.06 8.46
CA SER A 47 -3.49 -1.44 8.59
C SER A 47 -4.13 -1.88 7.29
N LEU A 48 -3.68 -2.99 6.73
CA LEU A 48 -4.14 -3.50 5.44
C LEU A 48 -4.76 -4.89 5.56
N PRO A 49 -5.81 -5.19 4.78
CA PRO A 49 -6.29 -6.55 4.56
C PRO A 49 -5.17 -7.47 4.02
N ALA A 50 -5.20 -8.74 4.43
CA ALA A 50 -4.15 -9.72 4.10
C ALA A 50 -3.99 -9.97 2.58
N ASP A 51 -5.08 -9.86 1.82
CA ASP A 51 -5.07 -9.98 0.37
C ASP A 51 -4.34 -8.81 -0.30
N ILE A 52 -4.53 -7.58 0.18
CA ILE A 52 -3.80 -6.40 -0.29
C ILE A 52 -2.30 -6.52 0.04
N ILE A 53 -1.96 -6.95 1.26
CA ILE A 53 -0.56 -7.20 1.67
C ILE A 53 0.11 -8.19 0.71
N ARG A 54 -0.56 -9.31 0.42
CA ARG A 54 -0.07 -10.33 -0.52
C ARG A 54 0.04 -9.81 -1.96
N ALA A 55 -0.93 -9.02 -2.43
CA ALA A 55 -0.89 -8.44 -3.77
C ALA A 55 0.26 -7.44 -3.96
N LEU A 56 0.58 -6.68 -2.92
CA LEU A 56 1.72 -5.76 -2.89
C LEU A 56 3.05 -6.49 -2.66
N GLY A 57 3.01 -7.77 -2.26
CA GLY A 57 4.17 -8.58 -1.91
C GLY A 57 5.04 -7.93 -0.83
N LEU A 58 4.39 -7.41 0.21
CA LEU A 58 5.05 -6.84 1.37
C LEU A 58 5.53 -7.95 2.30
N GLU A 59 6.70 -7.75 2.89
CA GLU A 59 7.26 -8.62 3.92
C GLU A 59 7.13 -7.96 5.29
N LEU A 60 7.20 -8.77 6.35
CA LEU A 60 7.20 -8.26 7.71
C LEU A 60 8.52 -7.51 7.97
N ASP A 61 8.42 -6.21 8.23
CA ASP A 61 9.57 -5.38 8.61
C ASP A 61 9.96 -5.61 10.08
N ARG A 62 8.97 -5.52 10.99
CA ARG A 62 9.14 -5.77 12.42
C ARG A 62 7.82 -6.14 13.10
N GLU A 63 7.90 -6.84 14.22
CA GLU A 63 6.77 -6.98 15.15
C GLU A 63 6.58 -5.67 15.95
N LEU A 64 5.32 -5.37 16.31
CA LEU A 64 4.95 -4.20 17.11
C LEU A 64 4.71 -4.58 18.57
#